data_AF-W0J1F4-F1
#
_entry.id   AF-W0J1F4-F1
#
_cell.length_a   1.000
_cell.length_b   1.000
_cell.length_c   1.000
_cell.angle_alpha   90.00
_cell.angle_beta   90.00
_cell.angle_gamma   90.00
#
_symmetry.space_group_name_H-M   'P 1'
#
loop_
_entity.id
_entity.type
_entity.pdbx_description
1 polymer ?
#
loop_
_entity_poly.entity_id
_entity_poly.type
_entity_poly.pdbx_seq_one_letter_code
_entity_poly.pdbx_strand_id
1 'polypeptide(L)' 'MTLLELKQEVSRLSSREMRELNAYMIRLRHEKPEWKRMASARMREMDAGRKVTLAEVERRMTAAR' A
#
# COMPACT_ATOMS: atom_id res chain seq x y z
N MET A 1 15.77 -8.29 -18.09
CA MET A 1 15.31 -6.96 -17.67
C MET A 1 15.89 -6.69 -16.29
N THR A 2 16.70 -5.66 -16.16
CA THR A 2 17.32 -5.25 -14.89
C THR A 2 16.39 -4.31 -14.11
N LEU A 3 16.64 -4.13 -12.81
CA LEU A 3 15.86 -3.20 -11.98
C LEU A 3 15.95 -1.75 -12.50
N LEU A 4 17.10 -1.38 -13.09
CA LEU A 4 17.32 -0.05 -13.65
C LEU A 4 16.45 0.18 -14.89
N GLU A 5 16.44 -0.79 -15.80
CA GLU A 5 15.59 -0.74 -17.01
C GLU A 5 14.12 -0.62 -16.62
N LEU A 6 13.66 -1.40 -15.64
CA LEU A 6 12.28 -1.32 -15.15
C LEU A 6 11.94 0.07 -14.59
N LYS A 7 12.85 0.69 -13.83
CA LYS A 7 12.65 2.05 -13.31
C LYS A 7 12.54 3.09 -14.41
N GLN A 8 13.35 2.95 -15.46
CA GLN A 8 13.34 3.87 -16.60
C GLN A 8 12.06 3.73 -17.43
N GLU A 9 11.53 2.53 -17.58
CA GLU A 9 10.26 2.32 -18.28
C GLU A 9 9.08 2.87 -17.45
N VAL A 10 9.09 2.65 -16.13
CA VAL A 10 8.05 3.20 -15.25
C VAL A 10 8.06 4.73 -15.23
N SER A 11 9.22 5.39 -15.34
CA SER A 11 9.29 6.86 -15.35
C SER A 11 8.77 7.50 -16.64
N ARG A 12 8.65 6.73 -17.72
CA ARG A 12 8.12 7.19 -19.02
C ARG A 12 6.59 7.08 -19.11
N LEU A 13 5.95 6.42 -18.15
CA LEU A 13 4.50 6.23 -18.12
C LEU A 13 3.77 7.57 -17.93
N SER A 14 2.65 7.72 -18.63
CA SER A 14 1.72 8.82 -18.38
C SER A 14 1.08 8.72 -17.00
N SER A 15 0.51 9.81 -16.49
CA SER A 15 -0.19 9.81 -15.19
C SER A 15 -1.38 8.85 -15.15
N ARG A 16 -1.97 8.50 -16.30
CA ARG A 16 -3.02 7.48 -16.39
C ARG A 16 -2.42 6.09 -16.19
N GLU A 17 -1.41 5.73 -16.96
CA GLU A 17 -0.75 4.43 -16.89
C GLU A 17 -0.10 4.19 -15.52
N MET A 18 0.47 5.24 -14.91
CA MET A 18 1.01 5.17 -13.56
C MET A 18 -0.08 4.84 -12.52
N ARG A 19 -1.31 5.37 -12.69
CA ARG A 19 -2.44 5.02 -11.80
C ARG A 19 -2.89 3.57 -12.00
N GLU A 20 -2.94 3.11 -13.24
CA GLU A 20 -3.28 1.72 -13.57
C GLU A 20 -2.23 0.73 -13.03
N LEU A 21 -0.94 1.06 -13.17
CA LEU A 21 0.17 0.30 -12.61
C LEU A 21 0.09 0.24 -11.07
N ASN A 22 -0.17 1.38 -10.41
CA ASN A 22 -0.35 1.41 -8.96
C ASN A 22 -1.52 0.53 -8.51
N ALA A 23 -2.67 0.60 -9.20
CA ALA A 23 -3.81 -0.25 -8.90
C ALA A 23 -3.47 -1.75 -9.07
N TYR A 24 -2.75 -2.10 -10.12
CA TYR A 24 -2.28 -3.46 -10.35
C TYR A 24 -1.31 -3.94 -9.27
N MET A 25 -0.33 -3.13 -8.88
CA MET A 25 0.61 -3.46 -7.79
C MET A 25 -0.11 -3.69 -6.47
N ILE A 26 -1.14 -2.90 -6.16
CA ILE A 26 -1.96 -3.09 -4.96
C ILE A 26 -2.69 -4.44 -5.01
N ARG A 27 -3.28 -4.81 -6.16
CA ARG A 27 -3.92 -6.12 -6.32
C ARG A 27 -2.93 -7.27 -6.15
N LEU A 28 -1.77 -7.17 -6.81
CA LEU A 28 -0.72 -8.18 -6.71
C LEU A 28 -0.24 -8.38 -5.26
N ARG A 29 -0.14 -7.28 -4.49
CA ARG A 29 0.16 -7.35 -3.06
C ARG A 29 -0.94 -8.10 -2.30
N HIS A 30 -2.21 -7.88 -2.64
CA HIS A 30 -3.35 -8.49 -1.95
C HIS A 30 -3.50 -9.99 -2.23
N GLU A 31 -2.99 -10.49 -3.35
CA GLU A 31 -3.02 -11.91 -3.68
C GLU A 31 -2.05 -12.74 -2.82
N LYS A 32 -0.98 -12.12 -2.31
CA LYS A 32 0.04 -12.82 -1.52
C LYS A 32 -0.53 -13.38 -0.21
N PRO A 33 -0.23 -14.64 0.16
CA PRO A 33 -0.69 -15.26 1.41
C PRO A 33 -0.25 -14.51 2.68
N GLU A 34 0.91 -13.86 2.64
CA GLU A 34 1.42 -13.03 3.74
C GLU A 34 0.55 -11.80 3.98
N TRP A 35 0.12 -11.14 2.90
CA TRP A 35 -0.77 -10.00 3.00
C TRP A 35 -2.13 -10.39 3.56
N LYS A 36 -2.69 -11.53 3.13
CA LYS A 36 -3.95 -12.05 3.68
C LYS A 36 -3.84 -12.29 5.19
N ARG A 37 -2.75 -12.90 5.66
CA ARG A 37 -2.50 -13.11 7.10
C ARG A 37 -2.41 -11.80 7.87
N MET A 38 -1.63 -10.84 7.37
CA MET A 38 -1.49 -9.52 7.98
C MET A 38 -2.83 -8.77 8.02
N ALA A 39 -3.59 -8.79 6.92
CA ALA A 39 -4.89 -8.16 6.82
C ALA A 39 -5.89 -8.78 7.81
N SER A 40 -5.95 -10.13 7.90
CA SER A 40 -6.80 -10.81 8.88
C SER A 40 -6.42 -10.47 10.32
N ALA A 41 -5.12 -10.40 10.64
CA ALA A 41 -4.67 -9.96 11.96
C ALA A 41 -5.12 -8.52 12.27
N ARG A 42 -4.99 -7.63 11.29
CA ARG A 42 -5.44 -6.23 11.40
C ARG A 42 -6.94 -6.11 11.59
N MET A 43 -7.73 -6.92 10.89
CA MET A 43 -9.19 -6.96 11.06
C MET A 43 -9.56 -7.45 12.47
N ARG A 44 -8.91 -8.49 12.99
CA ARG A 44 -9.13 -8.94 14.38
C ARG A 44 -8.78 -7.88 15.42
N GLU A 45 -7.71 -7.11 15.20
CA GLU A 45 -7.40 -5.96 16.06
C GLU A 45 -8.51 -4.91 16.03
N MET A 46 -9.04 -4.63 14.84
CA MET A 46 -10.13 -3.68 14.64
C MET A 46 -11.44 -4.14 15.32
N ASP A 47 -11.77 -5.43 15.19
CA ASP A 47 -12.92 -6.09 15.84
C ASP A 47 -12.76 -6.09 17.36
N ALA A 48 -11.54 -6.29 17.86
CA ALA A 48 -11.18 -6.17 19.27
C ALA A 48 -11.15 -4.72 19.79
N GLY A 49 -11.61 -3.75 18.99
CA GLY A 49 -11.70 -2.34 19.38
C GLY A 49 -10.38 -1.56 19.30
N ARG A 50 -9.26 -2.18 18.87
CA ARG A 50 -7.99 -1.49 18.61
C ARG A 50 -8.05 -0.80 17.25
N LYS A 51 -8.82 0.30 17.20
CA LYS A 51 -9.00 1.13 16.02
C LYS A 51 -8.01 2.29 16.05
N VAL A 52 -7.35 2.55 14.92
CA VAL A 52 -6.61 3.80 14.72
C VAL A 52 -7.56 4.74 13.99
N THR A 53 -7.90 5.87 14.60
CA THR A 53 -8.78 6.86 13.98
C THR A 53 -8.02 7.67 12.94
N LEU A 54 -8.73 8.30 12.00
CA LEU A 54 -8.09 9.14 10.99
C LEU A 54 -7.27 10.28 11.64
N ALA A 55 -7.81 10.89 12.70
CA ALA A 55 -7.13 11.89 13.51
C ALA A 55 -5.87 11.36 14.22
N GLU A 56 -5.86 10.09 14.63
CA GLU A 56 -4.67 9.44 15.20
C GLU A 56 -3.58 9.22 14.15
N VAL A 57 -3.97 8.86 12.91
CA VAL A 57 -3.04 8.73 11.78
C VAL A 57 -2.45 10.09 11.41
N GLU A 58 -3.29 11.12 11.28
CA GLU A 58 -2.86 12.48 10.95
C GLU A 58 -1.84 12.99 11.97
N ARG A 59 -2.15 12.86 13.27
CA ARG A 59 -1.21 13.25 14.36
C ARG A 59 0.15 12.56 14.24
N ARG A 60 0.19 11.27 13.91
CA ARG A 60 1.46 10.53 13.72
C ARG A 60 2.23 10.97 12.49
N MET A 61 1.54 11.30 11.39
CA MET A 61 2.20 11.76 10.17
C MET A 61 2.76 13.18 10.31
N THR A 62 2.10 14.05 11.08
CA THR A 62 2.61 15.40 11.36
C THR A 62 3.73 15.39 12.40
N ALA A 63 3.68 14.48 13.39
CA ALA A 63 4.73 14.35 14.40
C ALA A 63 6.01 13.63 13.92
N ALA A 64 5.95 12.93 12.79
CA ALA A 64 7.09 12.27 12.16
C ALA A 64 7.84 13.16 11.14
N ARG A 65 7.49 14.46 11.08
CA ARG A 65 8.18 15.52 10.34
C ARG A 65 8.87 16.46 11.32
#